data_AF-A0A9X2EPC5-F1
#
_entry.id   AF-A0A9X2EPC5-F1
#
_cell.length_a   1.000
_cell.length_b   1.000
_cell.length_c   1.000
_cell.angle_alpha   90.00
_cell.angle_beta   90.00
_cell.angle_gamma   90.00
#
_symmetry.space_group_name_H-M   'P 1'
#
loop_
_entity.id
_entity.type
_entity.pdbx_description
1 polymer ?
#
loop_
_entity_poly.entity_id
_entity_poly.type
_entity_poly.pdbx_seq_one_letter_code
_entity_poly.pdbx_strand_id
1 'polypeptide(L)'
;MGLNKHGFSTLLKLAEKGVKVKASGFGRLDFDPAAAIRSLHTANPSCLMFGSDLPSTRAPRPFKHDDILLINDTLGKAEARKVLVGNAREFYLQQPRANTDPMGTGA
;
A
#
# COMPACT_ATOMS: atom_id res chain seq x y z
N MET A 1 1.61 5.10 6.61
CA MET A 1 0.95 6.41 6.61
C MET A 1 0.95 6.91 8.04
N GLY A 2 2.10 7.43 8.47
CA GLY A 2 2.17 8.35 9.61
C GLY A 2 2.47 9.73 9.04
N LEU A 3 1.44 10.43 8.61
CA LEU A 3 1.47 11.67 7.83
C LEU A 3 0.37 12.60 8.36
N ASN A 4 0.56 13.92 8.27
CA ASN A 4 -0.49 14.90 8.54
C ASN A 4 -1.37 15.17 7.30
N LYS A 5 -2.58 15.67 7.51
CA LYS A 5 -3.54 15.93 6.42
C LYS A 5 -2.97 16.79 5.28
N HIS A 6 -2.10 17.75 5.60
CA HIS A 6 -1.53 18.69 4.63
C HIS A 6 -0.67 18.03 3.55
N GLY A 7 0.09 16.98 3.88
CA GLY A 7 0.93 16.29 2.90
C GLY A 7 0.19 15.24 2.06
N PHE A 8 -1.09 14.98 2.33
CA PHE A 8 -1.83 13.91 1.67
C PHE A 8 -2.04 14.17 0.16
N SER A 9 -2.31 15.41 -0.23
CA SER A 9 -2.50 15.77 -1.64
C SER A 9 -1.23 15.57 -2.47
N THR A 10 -0.07 15.91 -1.93
CA THR A 10 1.23 15.66 -2.57
C THR A 10 1.49 14.16 -2.69
N LEU A 11 1.19 13.40 -1.64
CA LEU A 11 1.38 11.96 -1.65
C LEU A 11 0.49 11.27 -2.69
N LEU A 12 -0.75 11.73 -2.87
CA LEU A 12 -1.65 11.22 -3.90
C LEU A 12 -1.04 11.40 -5.30
N LYS A 13 -0.53 12.59 -5.61
CA LYS A 13 0.17 12.88 -6.88
C LYS A 13 1.41 12.01 -7.10
N LEU A 14 2.12 11.65 -6.03
CA LEU A 14 3.26 10.74 -6.10
C LEU A 14 2.80 9.29 -6.35
N ALA A 15 1.73 8.86 -5.70
CA ALA A 15 1.15 7.53 -5.89
C ALA A 15 0.63 7.31 -7.32
N GLU A 16 -0.02 8.32 -7.91
CA GLU A 16 -0.42 8.35 -9.33
C GLU A 16 0.77 8.12 -10.27
N LYS A 17 1.96 8.62 -9.89
CA LYS A 17 3.21 8.45 -10.64
C LYS A 17 3.96 7.15 -10.32
N GLY A 18 3.35 6.23 -9.57
CA GLY A 18 3.92 4.92 -9.27
C GLY A 18 4.78 4.85 -8.01
N VAL A 19 4.91 5.94 -7.25
CA VAL A 19 5.63 5.90 -5.97
C VAL A 19 4.91 4.95 -5.01
N LYS A 20 5.67 4.07 -4.37
CA LYS A 20 5.14 3.12 -3.39
C LYS A 20 4.97 3.79 -2.03
N VAL A 21 3.86 3.47 -1.37
CA VAL A 21 3.43 4.08 -0.12
C VAL A 21 3.17 2.99 0.91
N LYS A 22 3.80 3.10 2.09
CA LYS A 22 3.54 2.15 3.17
C LYS A 22 2.25 2.49 3.91
N ALA A 23 1.27 1.61 3.91
CA ALA A 23 0.07 1.64 4.75
C ALA A 23 0.41 1.16 6.18
N SER A 24 0.93 2.08 7.00
CA SER A 24 1.47 1.81 8.33
C SER A 24 1.19 2.93 9.33
N GLY A 25 1.39 2.71 10.63
CA GLY A 25 1.42 3.78 11.63
C GLY A 25 0.16 4.66 11.70
N PHE A 26 -1.01 4.05 11.50
CA PHE A 26 -2.32 4.72 11.50
C PHE A 26 -2.62 5.45 12.81
N GLY A 27 -2.00 5.06 13.92
CA GLY A 27 -2.09 5.76 15.20
C GLY A 27 -1.50 7.18 15.23
N ARG A 28 -0.87 7.64 14.13
CA ARG A 28 -0.34 9.01 13.97
C ARG A 28 -1.18 9.88 13.03
N LEU A 29 -2.19 9.32 12.38
CA LEU A 29 -3.00 10.07 11.43
C LEU A 29 -3.95 11.01 12.16
N ASP A 30 -4.08 12.22 11.62
CA ASP A 30 -5.04 13.26 12.01
C ASP A 30 -6.28 13.26 11.09
N PHE A 31 -6.45 12.22 10.27
CA PHE A 31 -7.59 12.01 9.37
C PHE A 31 -7.95 10.52 9.27
N ASP A 32 -9.11 10.23 8.66
CA ASP A 32 -9.61 8.86 8.48
C ASP A 32 -8.66 8.00 7.61
N PRO A 33 -8.04 6.95 8.18
CA PRO A 33 -7.19 6.05 7.40
C PRO A 33 -7.94 5.30 6.31
N ALA A 34 -9.24 4.98 6.48
CA ALA A 34 -10.02 4.25 5.47
C ALA A 34 -10.22 5.09 4.20
N ALA A 35 -10.59 6.37 4.36
CA ALA A 35 -10.66 7.32 3.24
C ALA A 35 -9.33 7.43 2.51
N ALA A 36 -8.21 7.53 3.25
CA ALA A 36 -6.89 7.64 2.65
C ALA A 36 -6.46 6.39 1.88
N ILE A 37 -6.75 5.20 2.43
CA ILE A 37 -6.53 3.92 1.78
C ILE A 37 -7.32 3.86 0.46
N ARG A 38 -8.61 4.21 0.46
CA ARG A 38 -9.43 4.24 -0.77
C ARG A 38 -8.86 5.18 -1.81
N SER A 39 -8.51 6.41 -1.45
CA SER A 39 -7.98 7.39 -2.41
C SER A 39 -6.66 6.94 -3.02
N LEU A 40 -5.72 6.43 -2.21
CA LEU A 40 -4.43 5.94 -2.71
C LEU A 40 -4.58 4.70 -3.58
N HIS A 41 -5.45 3.76 -3.18
CA HIS A 41 -5.74 2.56 -3.98
C HIS A 41 -6.41 2.94 -5.32
N THR A 42 -7.36 3.89 -5.30
CA THR A 42 -8.01 4.40 -6.52
C THR A 42 -7.00 5.07 -7.45
N ALA A 43 -6.09 5.87 -6.91
CA ALA A 43 -5.03 6.50 -7.70
C ALA A 43 -4.07 5.48 -8.33
N ASN A 44 -3.72 4.43 -7.58
CA ASN A 44 -2.89 3.33 -8.07
C ASN A 44 -3.00 2.09 -7.17
N PRO A 45 -3.68 1.01 -7.60
CA PRO A 45 -3.86 -0.21 -6.80
C PRO A 45 -2.54 -0.88 -6.38
N SER A 46 -1.45 -0.63 -7.11
CA SER A 46 -0.13 -1.20 -6.83
C SER A 46 0.72 -0.34 -5.87
N CYS A 47 0.27 0.85 -5.47
CA CYS A 47 1.11 1.77 -4.70
C CYS A 47 1.19 1.40 -3.22
N LEU A 48 0.12 0.82 -2.65
CA LEU A 48 0.04 0.55 -1.21
C LEU A 48 0.76 -0.74 -0.81
N MET A 49 1.57 -0.68 0.24
CA MET A 49 2.21 -1.82 0.89
C MET A 49 2.00 -1.76 2.41
N PHE A 50 1.46 -2.79 3.04
CA PHE A 50 1.24 -2.77 4.49
C PHE A 50 2.53 -2.88 5.30
N GLY A 51 2.53 -2.30 6.50
CA GLY A 51 3.54 -2.59 7.52
C GLY A 51 3.06 -2.18 8.91
N SER A 52 3.33 -2.99 9.93
CA SER A 52 2.86 -2.74 11.30
C SER A 52 3.49 -1.52 11.97
N ASP A 53 4.73 -1.15 11.59
CA ASP A 53 5.48 -0.07 12.22
C ASP A 53 5.75 -0.31 13.72
N LEU A 54 5.95 -1.58 14.09
CA LEU A 54 6.46 -1.95 15.41
C LEU A 54 7.91 -1.46 15.60
N PRO A 55 8.33 -1.10 16.82
CA PRO A 55 7.57 -1.14 18.10
C PRO A 55 6.63 0.06 18.34
N SER A 56 6.36 0.89 17.33
CA SER A 56 5.44 2.05 17.42
C SER A 56 5.82 3.11 18.47
N THR A 57 7.11 3.25 18.78
CA THR A 57 7.66 4.10 19.86
C THR A 57 7.37 5.61 19.75
N ARG A 58 6.86 6.07 18.61
CA ARG A 58 6.56 7.48 18.33
C ARG A 58 5.10 7.71 17.91
N ALA A 59 4.21 6.78 18.24
CA ALA A 59 2.80 6.87 17.93
C ALA A 59 1.97 6.98 19.22
N PRO A 60 1.01 7.93 19.32
CA PRO A 60 0.07 7.99 20.43
C PRO A 60 -0.69 6.69 20.65
N ARG A 61 -0.98 5.98 19.55
CA ARG A 61 -1.58 4.64 19.54
C ARG A 61 -0.64 3.67 18.82
N PRO A 62 -0.26 2.53 19.45
CA PRO A 62 0.54 1.51 18.78
C PRO A 62 -0.27 0.77 17.71
N PHE A 63 0.42 -0.03 16.91
CA PHE A 63 -0.20 -1.01 16.02
C PHE A 63 -1.19 -1.92 16.78
N LYS A 64 -2.34 -2.18 16.15
CA LYS A 64 -3.33 -3.16 16.60
C LYS A 64 -3.67 -4.11 15.46
N HIS A 65 -4.08 -5.34 15.78
CA HIS A 65 -4.54 -6.29 14.77
C HIS A 65 -5.69 -5.72 13.92
N ASP A 66 -6.55 -4.91 14.52
CA ASP A 66 -7.64 -4.20 13.83
C ASP A 66 -7.16 -3.29 12.69
N ASP A 67 -5.91 -2.83 12.70
CA ASP A 67 -5.34 -2.07 11.58
C ASP A 67 -5.24 -2.93 10.30
N ILE A 68 -5.14 -4.26 10.43
CA ILE A 68 -5.21 -5.21 9.30
C ILE A 68 -6.66 -5.39 8.84
N LEU A 69 -7.59 -5.52 9.81
CA LEU A 69 -9.02 -5.64 9.53
C LEU A 69 -9.54 -4.42 8.76
N LEU A 70 -9.10 -3.22 9.16
CA LEU A 70 -9.41 -1.96 8.48
C LEU A 70 -9.10 -2.02 6.97
N ILE A 71 -8.00 -2.64 6.57
CA ILE A 71 -7.62 -2.77 5.15
C ILE A 71 -8.58 -3.71 4.43
N ASN A 72 -8.94 -4.84 5.06
CA ASN A 72 -9.91 -5.79 4.51
C ASN A 72 -11.28 -5.16 4.34
N ASP A 73 -11.78 -4.47 5.36
CA ASP A 73 -13.11 -3.84 5.35
C ASP A 73 -13.18 -2.68 4.34
N THR A 74 -12.06 -2.00 4.12
CA THR A 74 -11.99 -0.85 3.22
C THR A 74 -11.93 -1.22 1.75
N LEU A 75 -11.20 -2.28 1.39
CA LEU A 75 -10.89 -2.63 -0.01
C LEU A 75 -11.52 -3.96 -0.46
N GLY A 76 -12.04 -4.76 0.46
CA GLY A 76 -12.42 -6.13 0.22
C GLY A 76 -11.20 -7.06 0.13
N LYS A 77 -11.46 -8.37 0.31
CA LYS A 77 -10.43 -9.41 0.50
C LYS A 77 -9.41 -9.50 -0.64
N ALA A 78 -9.85 -9.35 -1.90
CA ALA A 78 -8.98 -9.49 -3.06
C ALA A 78 -7.94 -8.37 -3.14
N GLU A 79 -8.37 -7.13 -3.03
CA GLU A 79 -7.49 -5.96 -3.09
C GLU A 79 -6.67 -5.80 -1.81
N ALA A 80 -7.25 -6.11 -0.65
CA ALA A 80 -6.51 -6.15 0.61
C ALA A 80 -5.33 -7.12 0.55
N ARG A 81 -5.47 -8.29 -0.10
CA ARG A 81 -4.36 -9.24 -0.29
C ARG A 81 -3.20 -8.63 -1.09
N LYS A 82 -3.48 -7.77 -2.08
CA LYS A 82 -2.44 -7.05 -2.83
C LYS A 82 -1.68 -6.10 -1.92
N VAL A 83 -2.40 -5.33 -1.09
CA VAL A 83 -1.80 -4.37 -0.15
C VAL A 83 -1.00 -5.07 0.97
N LEU A 84 -1.54 -6.16 1.51
CA LEU A 84 -0.93 -6.88 2.64
C LEU A 84 0.30 -7.70 2.23
N VAL A 85 0.37 -8.18 0.98
CA VAL A 85 1.44 -9.08 0.52
C VAL A 85 1.90 -8.78 -0.90
N GLY A 86 0.97 -8.77 -1.87
CA GLY A 86 1.29 -8.80 -3.31
C GLY A 86 2.22 -7.67 -3.78
N ASN A 87 1.85 -6.42 -3.49
CA ASN A 87 2.59 -5.24 -3.93
C ASN A 87 3.99 -5.18 -3.32
N ALA A 88 4.13 -5.55 -2.03
CA ALA A 88 5.42 -5.60 -1.36
C ALA A 88 6.31 -6.72 -1.94
N ARG A 89 5.73 -7.89 -2.21
CA ARG A 89 6.43 -9.00 -2.83
C ARG A 89 6.96 -8.63 -4.22
N GLU A 90 6.13 -8.00 -5.05
CA GLU A 90 6.56 -7.52 -6.37
C GLU A 90 7.68 -6.48 -6.26
N PHE A 91 7.54 -5.52 -5.35
CA PHE A 91 8.50 -4.43 -5.19
C PHE A 91 9.86 -4.89 -4.64
N TYR A 92 9.86 -5.70 -3.57
CA TYR A 92 11.09 -6.09 -2.89
C TYR A 92 11.78 -7.29 -3.52
N LEU A 93 11.03 -8.26 -4.07
CA LEU A 93 11.63 -9.50 -4.56
C LEU A 93 11.89 -9.51 -6.07
N GLN A 94 11.45 -8.49 -6.82
CA GLN A 94 11.65 -8.31 -8.27
C GLN A 94 11.77 -9.63 -9.02
N GLN A 95 10.73 -10.48 -8.96
CA GLN A 95 10.82 -11.76 -9.65
C GLN A 95 11.04 -11.49 -11.14
N PRO A 96 12.04 -12.13 -11.78
CA PRO A 96 12.21 -11.98 -13.22
C PRO A 96 10.89 -12.37 -13.87
N ARG A 97 10.35 -11.49 -14.73
CA ARG A 97 9.22 -11.88 -15.56
C ARG A 97 9.66 -13.14 -16.31
N ALA A 98 8.87 -14.21 -16.22
CA ALA A 98 9.09 -15.37 -17.08
C ALA A 98 9.12 -14.85 -18.52
N ASN A 99 10.24 -15.07 -19.21
CA ASN A 99 10.43 -14.67 -20.60
C ASN A 99 9.40 -15.46 -21.42
N THR A 100 8.23 -14.89 -21.68
CA THR A 100 7.33 -15.37 -22.72
C THR A 100 7.67 -14.59 -23.98
N ASP A 101 8.85 -14.85 -24.53
CA ASP A 101 9.10 -14.57 -25.95
C ASP A 101 8.38 -15.67 -26.74
N PRO A 102 7.34 -15.37 -27.54
CA PRO A 102 6.91 -16.31 -28.56
C PRO A 102 8.06 -16.42 -29.55
N MET A 103 8.66 -17.60 -29.67
CA MET A 103 9.62 -17.90 -30.72
C MET A 103 9.01 -17.49 -32.07
N GLY A 104 9.59 -16.44 -32.67
CA GLY A 104 9.40 -16.16 -34.08
C GLY A 104 9.97 -17.31 -34.88
N THR A 105 9.09 -18.19 -35.36
CA THR A 105 9.42 -19.12 -36.45
C THR A 105 9.09 -18.40 -37.75
N GLY A 106 10.10 -17.72 -38.30
CA GLY A 106 10.12 -17.29 -39.69
C GLY A 106 11.20 -18.10 -40.40
N ALA A 107 10.76 -19.14 -41.11
CA ALA A 107 11.50 -19.80 -42.18
C ALA A 107 10.77 -19.49 -43.49
#